data_AF-A0A6B0DKE5-F1
#
_entry.id   AF-A0A6B0DKE5-F1
#
_cell.length_a   1.000
_cell.length_b   1.000
_cell.length_c   1.000
_cell.angle_alpha   90.00
_cell.angle_beta   90.00
_cell.angle_gamma   90.00
#
_symmetry.space_group_name_H-M   'P 1'
#
loop_
_entity.id
_entity.type
_entity.pdbx_description
1 polymer ?
#
loop_
_entity_poly.entity_id
_entity_poly.type
_entity_poly.pdbx_seq_one_letter_code
_entity_poly.pdbx_strand_id
1 'polypeptide(L)'
;MSGNILKKGMIATILVAIVFISGFSAMSHGAVAPSSTGKGILYLGQPDDITNFNYFDVASNTNWKADVLAWSFESLFIQDFDGTTIPLLAQNYTLNTSNPNQPVVTVTIRQGVYFIYPINGTPAYELTAKDVVFSYFALRYGTLYAGTLMTIPFDDNNDGVVEYNEMLHHVKFINNWTVQFTMRQVYGNFFLMTMNVPIIPWKIWANHLKSDGVPGDNQSTVVNPNGSTAGIIDTSWNTDPLATMGTGSYYYAAGVPGSYRIEQLNTNYWGKNFITPAGYHIYPQNVTQLFFKI
;
A
#
# COMPACT_ATOMS: atom_id res chain seq x y z
N MET A 1 49.75 -15.51 -7.75
CA MET A 1 48.55 -14.66 -7.92
C MET A 1 47.30 -15.16 -7.16
N SER A 2 47.37 -16.12 -6.22
CA SER A 2 46.16 -16.64 -5.54
C SER A 2 45.87 -16.08 -4.13
N GLY A 3 46.83 -15.42 -3.46
CA GLY A 3 46.64 -14.96 -2.08
C GLY A 3 45.75 -13.72 -1.90
N ASN A 4 45.79 -12.77 -2.85
CA ASN A 4 45.01 -11.54 -2.76
C ASN A 4 43.54 -11.70 -3.18
N ILE A 5 43.24 -12.70 -4.02
CA ILE A 5 41.86 -13.00 -4.45
C ILE A 5 41.12 -13.73 -3.32
N LEU A 6 41.77 -14.67 -2.63
CA LEU A 6 41.20 -15.32 -1.44
C LEU A 6 40.88 -14.32 -0.33
N LYS A 7 41.80 -13.37 -0.03
CA LYS A 7 41.56 -12.34 1.00
C LYS A 7 40.40 -11.41 0.66
N LYS A 8 40.26 -10.99 -0.60
CA LYS A 8 39.14 -10.13 -1.04
C LYS A 8 37.81 -10.87 -1.04
N GLY A 9 37.79 -12.14 -1.46
CA GLY A 9 36.60 -13.00 -1.39
C GLY A 9 36.13 -13.21 0.04
N MET A 10 37.05 -13.51 0.96
CA MET A 10 36.72 -13.74 2.37
C MET A 10 36.20 -12.48 3.07
N ILE A 11 36.77 -11.31 2.78
CA ILE A 11 36.28 -10.01 3.30
C ILE A 11 34.89 -9.69 2.76
N ALA A 12 34.63 -9.94 1.47
CA ALA A 12 33.32 -9.73 0.87
C ALA A 12 32.25 -10.68 1.47
N THR A 13 32.60 -11.94 1.71
CA THR A 13 31.69 -12.90 2.36
C THR A 13 31.40 -12.53 3.81
N ILE A 14 32.39 -12.04 4.56
CA ILE A 14 32.21 -11.56 5.94
C ILE A 14 31.33 -10.29 5.96
N LEU A 15 31.54 -9.35 5.03
CA LEU A 15 30.68 -8.16 4.92
C LEU A 15 29.24 -8.52 4.57
N VAL A 16 29.04 -9.42 3.62
CA VAL A 16 27.71 -9.92 3.27
C VAL A 16 27.07 -10.64 4.47
N ALA A 17 27.81 -11.50 5.17
CA ALA A 17 27.31 -12.18 6.37
C ALA A 17 26.98 -11.20 7.51
N ILE A 18 27.79 -10.15 7.72
CA ILE A 18 27.50 -9.11 8.72
C ILE A 18 26.24 -8.32 8.34
N VAL A 19 26.08 -7.95 7.07
CA VAL A 19 24.87 -7.25 6.58
C VAL A 19 23.63 -8.14 6.75
N PHE A 20 23.71 -9.42 6.41
CA PHE A 20 22.62 -10.37 6.62
C PHE A 20 22.32 -10.59 8.12
N ILE A 21 23.35 -10.78 8.97
CA ILE A 21 23.16 -10.96 10.42
C ILE A 21 22.62 -9.69 11.07
N SER A 22 23.01 -8.48 10.62
CA SER A 22 22.44 -7.21 11.09
C SER A 22 20.98 -7.01 10.68
N GLY A 23 20.59 -7.50 9.50
CA GLY A 23 19.20 -7.51 9.04
C GLY A 23 18.29 -8.43 9.88
N PHE A 24 18.83 -9.56 10.37
CA PHE A 24 18.09 -10.48 11.24
C PHE A 24 18.17 -10.14 12.74
N SER A 25 19.21 -9.45 13.21
CA SER A 25 19.33 -9.09 14.64
C SER A 25 18.48 -7.88 15.05
N ALA A 26 18.00 -7.09 14.08
CA ALA A 26 16.90 -6.15 14.30
C ALA A 26 15.55 -6.85 14.54
N MET A 27 15.42 -8.14 14.23
CA MET A 27 14.20 -8.93 14.45
C MET A 27 14.28 -9.91 15.64
N SER A 28 15.42 -10.04 16.32
CA SER A 28 15.63 -11.13 17.31
C SER A 28 15.82 -10.70 18.78
N HIS A 29 15.64 -9.43 19.12
CA HIS A 29 15.61 -9.01 20.53
C HIS A 29 14.25 -8.42 20.86
N GLY A 30 13.27 -9.31 21.05
CA GLY A 30 12.08 -9.01 21.84
C GLY A 30 12.51 -8.75 23.27
N ALA A 31 12.92 -7.51 23.57
CA ALA A 31 12.82 -7.02 24.93
C ALA A 31 11.33 -7.14 25.29
N VAL A 32 11.02 -8.05 26.22
CA VAL A 32 9.68 -8.11 26.82
C VAL A 32 9.56 -6.83 27.65
N ALA A 33 9.14 -5.75 27.01
CA ALA A 33 8.73 -4.55 27.70
C ALA A 33 7.57 -4.96 28.64
N PRO A 34 7.58 -4.54 29.91
CA PRO A 34 6.46 -4.79 30.80
C PRO A 34 5.19 -4.29 30.12
N SER A 35 4.10 -5.07 30.20
CA SER A 35 2.82 -4.70 29.61
C SER A 35 2.40 -3.33 30.15
N SER A 36 2.50 -2.29 29.31
CA SER A 36 1.97 -0.98 29.63
C SER A 36 0.46 -1.10 29.74
N THR A 37 -0.08 -0.86 30.93
CA THR A 37 -1.52 -0.74 31.17
C THR A 37 -2.07 0.63 30.74
N GLY A 38 -1.21 1.54 30.27
CA GLY A 38 -1.59 2.87 29.79
C GLY A 38 -1.72 2.92 28.27
N LYS A 39 -2.81 3.51 27.78
CA LYS A 39 -2.91 4.02 26.41
C LYS A 39 -2.05 5.28 26.30
N GLY A 40 -1.16 5.36 25.32
CA GLY A 40 -0.18 6.46 25.27
C GLY A 40 0.41 6.77 23.90
N ILE A 41 1.38 7.68 23.93
CA ILE A 41 2.12 8.15 22.77
C ILE A 41 3.37 7.28 22.59
N LEU A 42 3.57 6.73 21.39
CA LEU A 42 4.84 6.12 20.99
C LEU A 42 5.72 7.19 20.35
N TYR A 43 6.87 7.48 20.97
CA TYR A 43 7.85 8.41 20.43
C TYR A 43 8.86 7.67 19.56
N LEU A 44 9.01 8.12 18.31
CA LEU A 44 9.89 7.55 17.30
C LEU A 44 10.87 8.64 16.86
N GLY A 45 12.17 8.35 16.86
CA GLY A 45 13.18 9.26 16.33
C GLY A 45 13.39 9.01 14.85
N GLN A 46 13.37 10.07 14.03
CA GLN A 46 13.54 10.00 12.58
C GLN A 46 14.68 10.92 12.14
N PRO A 47 15.65 10.44 11.34
CA PRO A 47 16.80 11.27 10.94
C PRO A 47 16.46 12.48 10.07
N ASP A 48 15.40 12.40 9.25
CA ASP A 48 14.93 13.49 8.38
C ASP A 48 13.41 13.53 8.34
N ASP A 49 12.85 14.64 7.86
CA ASP A 49 11.41 14.80 7.67
C ASP A 49 10.88 14.08 6.42
N ILE A 50 9.55 13.91 6.32
CA ILE A 50 8.88 13.57 5.07
C ILE A 50 9.14 14.69 4.04
N THR A 51 9.39 14.27 2.81
CA THR A 51 9.69 15.16 1.68
C THR A 51 8.44 15.86 1.16
N ASN A 52 7.29 15.16 1.16
CA ASN A 52 5.96 15.68 0.83
C ASN A 52 4.86 14.70 1.27
N PHE A 53 3.58 15.07 1.08
CA PHE A 53 2.42 14.26 1.50
C PHE A 53 1.97 13.22 0.47
N ASN A 54 2.39 13.31 -0.79
CA ASN A 54 1.96 12.38 -1.83
C ASN A 54 2.74 11.08 -1.71
N TYR A 55 2.21 10.09 -0.99
CA TYR A 55 2.85 8.80 -0.76
C TYR A 55 3.33 8.09 -2.05
N PHE A 56 2.69 8.36 -3.19
CA PHE A 56 2.96 7.70 -4.47
C PHE A 56 4.03 8.38 -5.32
N ASP A 57 4.54 9.54 -4.90
CA ASP A 57 5.60 10.26 -5.58
C ASP A 57 6.96 9.57 -5.42
N VAL A 58 7.41 8.91 -6.49
CA VAL A 58 8.68 8.17 -6.57
C VAL A 58 9.89 9.09 -6.41
N ALA A 59 9.83 10.32 -6.95
CA ALA A 59 10.98 11.23 -6.98
C ALA A 59 11.38 11.70 -5.57
N SER A 60 10.44 11.63 -4.63
CA SER A 60 10.63 12.01 -3.23
C SER A 60 10.53 10.83 -2.27
N ASN A 61 10.54 9.59 -2.79
CA ASN A 61 10.36 8.40 -1.97
C ASN A 61 11.55 8.21 -1.01
N THR A 62 11.28 8.25 0.28
CA THR A 62 12.23 7.99 1.35
C THR A 62 11.62 7.01 2.34
N ASN A 63 12.45 6.24 3.03
CA ASN A 63 11.96 5.35 4.10
C ASN A 63 11.21 6.15 5.17
N TRP A 64 11.66 7.37 5.46
CA TRP A 64 11.04 8.33 6.38
C TRP A 64 9.60 8.69 6.00
N LYS A 65 9.34 8.87 4.71
CA LYS A 65 7.99 9.12 4.20
C LYS A 65 7.09 7.91 4.39
N ALA A 66 7.62 6.70 4.16
CA ALA A 66 6.88 5.47 4.39
C ALA A 66 6.61 5.23 5.89
N ASP A 67 7.59 5.46 6.75
CA ASP A 67 7.47 5.29 8.19
C ASP A 67 6.35 6.14 8.79
N VAL A 68 6.16 7.35 8.28
CA VAL A 68 5.08 8.26 8.72
C VAL A 68 3.77 7.94 8.03
N LEU A 69 3.74 7.87 6.69
CA LEU A 69 2.47 7.91 5.95
C LEU A 69 1.84 6.54 5.67
N ALA A 70 2.60 5.44 5.70
CA ALA A 70 2.08 4.13 5.31
C ALA A 70 0.95 3.64 6.23
N TRP A 71 0.92 4.09 7.49
CA TRP A 71 -0.10 3.72 8.48
C TRP A 71 -1.53 4.14 8.11
N SER A 72 -1.65 5.12 7.20
CA SER A 72 -2.95 5.60 6.72
C SER A 72 -3.56 4.67 5.66
N PHE A 73 -2.78 3.82 5.00
CA PHE A 73 -3.21 3.05 3.84
C PHE A 73 -3.38 1.56 4.15
N GLU A 74 -4.34 0.94 3.48
CA GLU A 74 -4.55 -0.51 3.51
C GLU A 74 -4.82 -1.03 2.10
N SER A 75 -4.73 -2.34 1.95
CA SER A 75 -4.90 -3.06 0.69
C SER A 75 -5.86 -4.23 0.84
N LEU A 76 -6.21 -4.89 -0.28
CA LEU A 76 -7.13 -6.03 -0.24
C LEU A 76 -6.59 -7.18 0.60
N PHE A 77 -5.27 -7.41 0.51
CA PHE A 77 -4.55 -8.46 1.23
C PHE A 77 -3.28 -7.91 1.86
N ILE A 78 -2.91 -8.45 3.02
CA ILE A 78 -1.65 -8.14 3.71
C ILE A 78 -0.87 -9.41 4.02
N GLN A 79 0.37 -9.24 4.45
CA GLN A 79 1.13 -10.28 5.10
C GLN A 79 0.84 -10.26 6.61
N ASP A 80 0.46 -11.40 7.16
CA ASP A 80 0.31 -11.63 8.60
C ASP A 80 1.68 -11.73 9.27
N PHE A 81 1.72 -11.70 10.61
CA PHE A 81 2.95 -11.71 11.40
C PHE A 81 3.77 -13.00 11.26
N ASP A 82 3.15 -14.08 10.80
CA ASP A 82 3.83 -15.35 10.48
C ASP A 82 4.34 -15.44 9.03
N GLY A 83 4.14 -14.37 8.24
CA GLY A 83 4.53 -14.30 6.83
C GLY A 83 3.46 -14.76 5.85
N THR A 84 2.32 -15.27 6.31
CA THR A 84 1.24 -15.76 5.45
C THR A 84 0.44 -14.61 4.86
N THR A 85 0.00 -14.72 3.60
CA THR A 85 -0.88 -13.71 3.00
C THR A 85 -2.33 -13.93 3.44
N ILE A 86 -2.97 -12.88 3.97
CA ILE A 86 -4.35 -12.93 4.47
C ILE A 86 -5.22 -11.80 3.89
N PRO A 87 -6.53 -12.00 3.73
CA PRO A 87 -7.46 -10.92 3.39
C PRO A 87 -7.52 -9.85 4.50
N LEU A 88 -7.51 -8.58 4.11
CA LEU A 88 -7.69 -7.42 5.01
C LEU A 88 -8.97 -6.65 4.66
N LEU A 89 -8.89 -5.79 3.64
CA LEU A 89 -10.06 -5.09 3.08
C LEU A 89 -10.94 -6.03 2.26
N ALA A 90 -10.37 -7.12 1.73
CA ALA A 90 -11.17 -8.23 1.22
C ALA A 90 -11.84 -8.96 2.39
N GLN A 91 -13.16 -9.11 2.33
CA GLN A 91 -13.93 -9.93 3.27
C GLN A 91 -13.83 -11.42 2.91
N ASN A 92 -13.85 -11.73 1.61
CA ASN A 92 -13.61 -13.06 1.05
C ASN A 92 -13.20 -12.95 -0.42
N TYR A 93 -12.78 -14.07 -1.00
CA TYR A 93 -12.48 -14.17 -2.42
C TYR A 93 -12.78 -15.58 -2.94
N THR A 94 -12.95 -15.69 -4.25
CA THR A 94 -12.96 -16.96 -4.97
C THR A 94 -11.91 -16.93 -6.07
N LEU A 95 -11.17 -18.02 -6.23
CA LEU A 95 -10.22 -18.22 -7.33
C LEU A 95 -10.82 -19.24 -8.31
N ASN A 96 -11.05 -18.82 -9.55
CA ASN A 96 -11.47 -19.68 -10.65
C ASN A 96 -10.27 -19.96 -11.56
N THR A 97 -9.86 -21.23 -11.63
CA THR A 97 -8.74 -21.70 -12.47
C THR A 97 -9.21 -22.55 -13.65
N SER A 98 -10.49 -22.46 -14.05
CA SER A 98 -11.04 -23.24 -15.17
C SER A 98 -10.29 -22.96 -16.48
N ASN A 99 -9.82 -21.73 -16.68
CA ASN A 99 -8.77 -21.43 -17.64
C ASN A 99 -7.43 -21.32 -16.89
N PRO A 100 -6.55 -22.34 -16.97
CA PRO A 100 -5.30 -22.33 -16.22
C PRO A 100 -4.33 -21.24 -16.69
N ASN A 101 -4.50 -20.71 -17.91
CA ASN A 101 -3.65 -19.64 -18.44
C ASN A 101 -4.12 -18.25 -17.99
N GLN A 102 -5.37 -18.10 -17.58
CA GLN A 102 -5.92 -16.81 -17.13
C GLN A 102 -6.80 -17.02 -15.89
N PRO A 103 -6.19 -17.27 -14.71
CA PRO A 103 -6.94 -17.38 -13.48
C PRO A 103 -7.74 -16.10 -13.18
N VAL A 104 -8.94 -16.28 -12.63
CA VAL A 104 -9.83 -15.17 -12.28
C VAL A 104 -10.05 -15.16 -10.77
N VAL A 105 -9.71 -14.05 -10.12
CA VAL A 105 -9.97 -13.79 -8.70
C VAL A 105 -11.16 -12.85 -8.58
N THR A 106 -12.22 -13.28 -7.92
CA THR A 106 -13.35 -12.41 -7.56
C THR A 106 -13.28 -12.11 -6.08
N VAL A 107 -13.28 -10.83 -5.72
CA VAL A 107 -13.12 -10.34 -4.35
C VAL A 107 -14.41 -9.69 -3.89
N THR A 108 -14.91 -10.10 -2.73
CA THR A 108 -15.93 -9.35 -1.99
C THR A 108 -15.25 -8.44 -0.98
N ILE A 109 -15.49 -7.14 -1.11
CA ILE A 109 -14.94 -6.09 -0.27
C ILE A 109 -15.72 -6.01 1.04
N ARG A 110 -15.01 -5.72 2.13
CA ARG A 110 -15.60 -5.50 3.44
C ARG A 110 -16.43 -4.23 3.48
N GLN A 111 -17.65 -4.33 4.00
CA GLN A 111 -18.54 -3.20 4.26
C GLN A 111 -18.22 -2.55 5.61
N GLY A 112 -18.64 -1.31 5.81
CA GLY A 112 -18.41 -0.52 7.02
C GLY A 112 -16.98 0.02 7.15
N VAL A 113 -16.20 -0.02 6.06
CA VAL A 113 -14.85 0.55 6.01
C VAL A 113 -14.95 1.97 5.48
N TYR A 114 -14.41 2.96 6.21
CA TYR A 114 -14.47 4.36 5.81
C TYR A 114 -13.07 4.92 5.58
N PHE A 115 -12.93 5.73 4.54
CA PHE A 115 -11.78 6.63 4.41
C PHE A 115 -11.81 7.68 5.52
N ILE A 116 -10.66 8.05 6.05
CA ILE A 116 -10.54 8.98 7.17
C ILE A 116 -9.88 10.27 6.72
N TYR A 117 -10.56 11.40 6.96
CA TYR A 117 -9.96 12.71 6.74
C TYR A 117 -8.70 12.87 7.61
N PRO A 118 -7.56 13.23 7.01
CA PRO A 118 -6.39 13.64 7.77
C PRO A 118 -6.71 14.93 8.53
N ILE A 119 -5.88 15.25 9.52
CA ILE A 119 -6.00 16.35 10.46
C ILE A 119 -7.14 16.19 11.49
N ASN A 120 -8.35 15.83 11.06
CA ASN A 120 -9.51 15.77 11.95
C ASN A 120 -9.98 14.35 12.31
N GLY A 121 -9.52 13.30 11.62
CA GLY A 121 -9.84 11.90 11.94
C GLY A 121 -11.29 11.50 11.69
N THR A 122 -12.06 12.33 10.98
CA THR A 122 -13.48 12.07 10.75
C THR A 122 -13.67 11.10 9.57
N PRO A 123 -14.62 10.15 9.65
CA PRO A 123 -15.00 9.34 8.51
C PRO A 123 -15.51 10.20 7.36
N ALA A 124 -15.00 9.94 6.16
CA ALA A 124 -15.41 10.62 4.93
C ALA A 124 -16.57 9.86 4.26
N TYR A 125 -16.24 8.90 3.40
CA TYR A 125 -17.22 8.01 2.78
C TYR A 125 -16.74 6.57 2.83
N GLU A 126 -17.69 5.66 2.69
CA GLU A 126 -17.45 4.23 2.74
C GLU A 126 -16.66 3.78 1.51
N LEU A 127 -15.58 3.02 1.73
CA LEU A 127 -14.81 2.38 0.66
C LEU A 127 -15.72 1.45 -0.12
N THR A 128 -15.61 1.45 -1.45
CA THR A 128 -16.38 0.57 -2.35
C THR A 128 -15.48 -0.06 -3.41
N ALA A 129 -16.04 -0.99 -4.19
CA ALA A 129 -15.41 -1.55 -5.39
C ALA A 129 -14.92 -0.49 -6.37
N LYS A 130 -15.56 0.68 -6.39
CA LYS A 130 -15.15 1.79 -7.24
C LYS A 130 -13.78 2.32 -6.86
N ASP A 131 -13.50 2.46 -5.57
CA ASP A 131 -12.21 2.93 -5.05
C ASP A 131 -11.12 1.91 -5.33
N VAL A 132 -11.43 0.62 -5.21
CA VAL A 132 -10.51 -0.46 -5.58
C VAL A 132 -10.17 -0.40 -7.06
N VAL A 133 -11.16 -0.42 -7.95
CA VAL A 133 -10.93 -0.33 -9.40
C VAL A 133 -10.12 0.92 -9.72
N PHE A 134 -10.51 2.07 -9.18
CA PHE A 134 -9.77 3.30 -9.38
C PHE A 134 -8.30 3.22 -8.95
N SER A 135 -8.01 2.62 -7.79
CA SER A 135 -6.65 2.51 -7.26
C SER A 135 -5.74 1.74 -8.20
N TYR A 136 -6.21 0.58 -8.71
CA TYR A 136 -5.45 -0.22 -9.67
C TYR A 136 -5.21 0.51 -10.98
N PHE A 137 -6.22 1.21 -11.51
CA PHE A 137 -6.05 2.00 -12.72
C PHE A 137 -5.10 3.18 -12.51
N ALA A 138 -5.31 3.99 -11.47
CA ALA A 138 -4.58 5.25 -11.27
C ALA A 138 -3.11 5.03 -10.84
N LEU A 139 -2.80 3.93 -10.15
CA LEU A 139 -1.45 3.62 -9.67
C LEU A 139 -0.60 2.80 -10.66
N ARG A 140 -1.15 2.40 -11.80
CA ARG A 140 -0.50 1.48 -12.76
C ARG A 140 0.78 2.00 -13.41
N TYR A 141 1.04 3.31 -13.34
CA TYR A 141 2.22 3.92 -13.92
C TYR A 141 2.73 5.11 -13.10
N GLY A 142 4.04 5.36 -13.14
CA GLY A 142 4.66 6.55 -12.53
C GLY A 142 4.65 6.55 -10.99
N THR A 143 4.31 5.41 -10.37
CA THR A 143 4.29 5.22 -8.92
C THR A 143 5.18 4.04 -8.52
N LEU A 144 5.40 3.86 -7.22
CA LEU A 144 6.10 2.69 -6.66
C LEU A 144 5.37 1.36 -6.94
N TYR A 145 4.10 1.43 -7.38
CA TYR A 145 3.25 0.27 -7.63
C TYR A 145 3.16 -0.13 -9.10
N ALA A 146 3.72 0.65 -10.02
CA ALA A 146 3.61 0.47 -11.47
C ALA A 146 4.42 -0.69 -12.07
N GLY A 147 5.39 -1.24 -11.33
CA GLY A 147 6.35 -2.23 -11.85
C GLY A 147 5.80 -3.65 -11.96
N THR A 148 6.62 -4.63 -11.59
CA THR A 148 6.28 -6.07 -11.64
C THR A 148 4.98 -6.44 -10.93
N LEU A 149 4.54 -5.61 -9.98
CA LEU A 149 3.25 -5.70 -9.29
C LEU A 149 2.06 -5.62 -10.24
N MET A 150 2.17 -4.84 -11.32
CA MET A 150 1.12 -4.59 -12.31
C MET A 150 1.44 -5.22 -13.67
N THR A 151 2.70 -5.17 -14.12
CA THR A 151 3.06 -5.69 -15.44
C THR A 151 2.95 -7.21 -15.53
N ILE A 152 3.44 -7.97 -14.55
CA ILE A 152 3.34 -9.45 -14.59
C ILE A 152 1.88 -9.94 -14.72
N PRO A 153 0.91 -9.42 -13.93
CA PRO A 153 -0.47 -9.87 -14.01
C PRO A 153 -1.31 -9.22 -15.13
N PHE A 154 -0.98 -8.02 -15.61
CA PHE A 154 -1.91 -7.21 -16.43
C PHE A 154 -1.37 -6.62 -17.75
N ASP A 155 -0.06 -6.67 -18.02
CA ASP A 155 0.51 -6.21 -19.30
C ASP A 155 0.26 -7.31 -20.34
N ASP A 156 -0.77 -7.26 -21.18
CA ASP A 156 -1.16 -8.32 -22.13
C ASP A 156 -0.12 -8.49 -23.24
N ASN A 157 0.48 -7.39 -23.70
CA ASN A 157 1.36 -7.37 -24.88
C ASN A 157 2.86 -7.62 -24.53
N ASN A 158 3.20 -7.60 -23.24
CA ASN A 158 4.54 -7.75 -22.67
C ASN A 158 5.54 -6.65 -23.08
N ASP A 159 5.10 -5.41 -23.21
CA ASP A 159 5.95 -4.26 -23.54
C ASP A 159 6.55 -3.55 -22.31
N GLY A 160 6.17 -3.99 -21.10
CA GLY A 160 6.65 -3.46 -19.83
C GLY A 160 5.81 -2.31 -19.28
N VAL A 161 4.68 -2.01 -19.90
CA VAL A 161 3.71 -1.00 -19.49
C VAL A 161 2.33 -1.65 -19.39
N VAL A 162 1.44 -1.10 -18.56
CA VAL A 162 0.03 -1.53 -18.52
C VAL A 162 -0.85 -0.39 -18.99
N GLU A 163 -1.37 -0.53 -20.20
CA GLU A 163 -2.26 0.45 -20.82
C GLU A 163 -3.67 0.41 -20.20
N TYR A 164 -4.43 1.48 -20.41
CA TYR A 164 -5.81 1.57 -19.93
C TYR A 164 -6.70 0.42 -20.45
N ASN A 165 -6.52 0.02 -21.71
CA ASN A 165 -7.31 -1.04 -22.33
C ASN A 165 -7.01 -2.42 -21.72
N GLU A 166 -5.74 -2.67 -21.38
CA GLU A 166 -5.33 -3.90 -20.69
C GLU A 166 -5.95 -3.93 -19.28
N MET A 167 -5.89 -2.81 -18.55
CA MET A 167 -6.57 -2.69 -17.26
C MET A 167 -8.08 -2.94 -17.35
N LEU A 168 -8.76 -2.52 -18.43
CA LEU A 168 -10.19 -2.83 -18.64
C LEU A 168 -10.45 -4.33 -18.85
N HIS A 169 -9.53 -5.07 -19.46
CA HIS A 169 -9.61 -6.53 -19.55
C HIS A 169 -9.44 -7.20 -18.20
N HIS A 170 -8.51 -6.69 -17.39
CA HIS A 170 -8.06 -7.37 -16.18
C HIS A 170 -8.82 -6.97 -14.91
N VAL A 171 -9.21 -5.72 -14.72
CA VAL A 171 -9.81 -5.23 -13.47
C VAL A 171 -11.22 -4.72 -13.72
N LYS A 172 -12.21 -5.45 -13.21
CA LYS A 172 -13.63 -5.22 -13.49
C LYS A 172 -14.42 -4.89 -12.23
N PHE A 173 -15.11 -3.76 -12.28
CA PHE A 173 -16.22 -3.47 -11.38
C PHE A 173 -17.38 -4.42 -11.68
N ILE A 174 -17.83 -5.19 -10.70
CA ILE A 174 -19.03 -6.06 -10.84
C ILE A 174 -20.24 -5.39 -10.19
N ASN A 175 -20.07 -4.92 -8.95
CA ASN A 175 -21.05 -4.14 -8.19
C ASN A 175 -20.32 -3.37 -7.07
N ASN A 176 -21.05 -2.62 -6.24
CA ASN A 176 -20.47 -1.77 -5.18
C ASN A 176 -19.50 -2.47 -4.23
N TRP A 177 -19.56 -3.79 -4.10
CA TRP A 177 -18.77 -4.57 -3.15
C TRP A 177 -17.95 -5.67 -3.80
N THR A 178 -17.98 -5.78 -5.12
CA THR A 178 -17.35 -6.90 -5.84
C THR A 178 -16.48 -6.38 -6.98
N VAL A 179 -15.21 -6.81 -6.96
CA VAL A 179 -14.24 -6.56 -8.02
C VAL A 179 -13.73 -7.90 -8.53
N GLN A 180 -13.53 -8.00 -9.83
CA GLN A 180 -12.93 -9.16 -10.47
C GLN A 180 -11.58 -8.78 -11.07
N PHE A 181 -10.59 -9.63 -10.83
CA PHE A 181 -9.26 -9.56 -11.40
C PHE A 181 -9.03 -10.79 -12.27
N THR A 182 -8.78 -10.59 -13.56
CA THR A 182 -8.29 -11.63 -14.46
C THR A 182 -6.79 -11.48 -14.56
N MET A 183 -6.02 -12.52 -14.30
CA MET A 183 -4.57 -12.50 -14.55
C MET A 183 -4.31 -12.86 -16.02
N ARG A 184 -3.35 -12.20 -16.67
CA ARG A 184 -2.91 -12.61 -18.02
C ARG A 184 -2.25 -13.99 -18.04
N GLN A 185 -1.63 -14.36 -16.92
CA GLN A 185 -0.90 -15.60 -16.68
C GLN A 185 -0.94 -15.96 -15.19
N VAL A 186 -0.63 -17.21 -14.85
CA VAL A 186 -0.48 -17.62 -13.44
C VAL A 186 0.65 -16.81 -12.78
N TYR A 187 0.34 -16.16 -11.66
CA TYR A 187 1.32 -15.41 -10.89
C TYR A 187 1.27 -15.79 -9.41
N GLY A 188 2.29 -16.50 -8.94
CA GLY A 188 2.35 -17.00 -7.56
C GLY A 188 2.34 -15.91 -6.48
N ASN A 189 2.83 -14.71 -6.81
CA ASN A 189 2.82 -13.58 -5.89
C ASN A 189 1.59 -12.68 -6.04
N PHE A 190 0.56 -13.08 -6.81
CA PHE A 190 -0.59 -12.20 -7.07
C PHE A 190 -1.23 -11.67 -5.78
N PHE A 191 -1.51 -12.54 -4.81
CA PHE A 191 -2.10 -12.13 -3.53
C PHE A 191 -1.15 -11.29 -2.67
N LEU A 192 0.13 -11.66 -2.61
CA LEU A 192 1.12 -11.00 -1.76
C LEU A 192 1.53 -9.62 -2.29
N MET A 193 1.64 -9.50 -3.60
CA MET A 193 2.24 -8.35 -4.28
C MET A 193 1.16 -7.50 -4.96
N THR A 194 0.41 -8.07 -5.91
CA THR A 194 -0.59 -7.33 -6.67
C THR A 194 -1.80 -6.95 -5.82
N MET A 195 -2.27 -7.82 -4.93
CA MET A 195 -3.40 -7.52 -4.04
C MET A 195 -3.03 -6.70 -2.80
N ASN A 196 -1.75 -6.37 -2.63
CA ASN A 196 -1.24 -5.51 -1.58
C ASN A 196 -1.12 -4.03 -2.00
N VAL A 197 -1.54 -3.69 -3.22
CA VAL A 197 -1.63 -2.29 -3.69
C VAL A 197 -2.57 -1.49 -2.77
N PRO A 198 -2.15 -0.31 -2.27
CA PRO A 198 -2.99 0.56 -1.46
C PRO A 198 -4.29 0.97 -2.16
N ILE A 199 -5.39 0.95 -1.42
CA ILE A 199 -6.67 1.46 -1.90
C ILE A 199 -6.83 2.92 -1.50
N ILE A 200 -7.04 3.78 -2.49
CA ILE A 200 -7.15 5.23 -2.36
C ILE A 200 -8.55 5.73 -2.69
N PRO A 201 -8.99 6.85 -2.09
CA PRO A 201 -10.34 7.37 -2.28
C PRO A 201 -10.52 7.97 -3.67
N TRP A 202 -11.32 7.30 -4.51
CA TRP A 202 -11.69 7.77 -5.85
C TRP A 202 -12.23 9.20 -5.85
N LYS A 203 -13.10 9.57 -4.89
CA LYS A 203 -13.72 10.90 -4.86
C LYS A 203 -12.74 12.05 -4.61
N ILE A 204 -11.56 11.74 -4.07
CA ILE A 204 -10.49 12.70 -3.84
C ILE A 204 -9.54 12.67 -5.03
N TRP A 205 -8.91 11.52 -5.26
CA TRP A 205 -7.83 11.36 -6.22
C TRP A 205 -8.26 11.47 -7.69
N ALA A 206 -9.54 11.30 -8.03
CA ALA A 206 -10.02 11.53 -9.39
C ALA A 206 -9.83 12.98 -9.86
N ASN A 207 -9.71 13.94 -8.94
CA ASN A 207 -9.41 15.35 -9.26
C ASN A 207 -7.90 15.65 -9.31
N HIS A 208 -7.06 14.65 -9.04
CA HIS A 208 -5.60 14.75 -8.95
C HIS A 208 -4.95 13.70 -9.86
N LEU A 209 -5.41 13.70 -11.11
CA LEU A 209 -4.88 12.85 -12.18
C LEU A 209 -4.20 13.70 -13.24
N LYS A 210 -3.17 13.15 -13.87
CA LYS A 210 -2.57 13.68 -15.10
C LYS A 210 -2.87 12.77 -16.29
N SER A 211 -2.97 13.38 -17.47
CA SER A 211 -3.40 12.74 -18.72
C SER A 211 -2.29 12.10 -19.53
N ASP A 212 -1.04 12.48 -19.29
CA ASP A 212 0.14 12.17 -20.10
C ASP A 212 1.10 11.21 -19.35
N GLY A 213 0.51 10.20 -18.73
CA GLY A 213 1.22 9.34 -17.82
C GLY A 213 1.84 8.11 -18.45
N VAL A 214 1.08 7.39 -19.27
CA VAL A 214 1.40 6.02 -19.70
C VAL A 214 1.78 6.03 -21.18
N PRO A 215 3.00 5.58 -21.55
CA PRO A 215 3.35 5.37 -22.95
C PRO A 215 2.32 4.44 -23.62
N GLY A 216 1.84 4.80 -24.81
CA GLY A 216 0.86 3.99 -25.55
C GLY A 216 -0.62 4.36 -25.32
N ASP A 217 -0.94 4.97 -24.17
CA ASP A 217 -2.29 5.47 -23.90
C ASP A 217 -2.56 6.77 -24.69
N ASN A 218 -3.42 6.68 -25.71
CA ASN A 218 -3.89 7.83 -26.49
C ASN A 218 -5.21 8.43 -25.96
N GLN A 219 -5.64 8.03 -24.76
CA GLN A 219 -6.92 8.47 -24.17
C GLN A 219 -6.70 9.67 -23.25
N SER A 220 -7.62 10.64 -23.27
CA SER A 220 -7.67 11.70 -22.25
C SER A 220 -7.88 11.12 -20.85
N THR A 221 -7.75 11.92 -19.78
CA THR A 221 -8.12 11.59 -18.39
C THR A 221 -9.61 11.28 -18.24
N VAL A 222 -10.06 10.17 -18.83
CA VAL A 222 -11.41 9.63 -18.66
C VAL A 222 -11.49 9.06 -17.25
N VAL A 223 -12.50 9.47 -16.49
CA VAL A 223 -12.83 8.88 -15.19
C VAL A 223 -14.26 8.38 -15.24
N ASN A 224 -14.45 7.07 -15.18
CA ASN A 224 -15.75 6.46 -15.37
C ASN A 224 -16.52 6.29 -14.04
N PRO A 225 -17.87 6.21 -14.10
CA PRO A 225 -18.69 5.95 -12.92
C PRO A 225 -18.42 4.62 -12.21
N ASN A 226 -17.71 3.69 -12.82
CA ASN A 226 -17.28 2.41 -12.22
C ASN A 226 -15.87 2.47 -11.60
N GLY A 227 -15.20 3.63 -11.66
CA GLY A 227 -13.87 3.86 -11.10
C GLY A 227 -12.73 3.67 -12.09
N SER A 228 -12.96 3.08 -13.28
CA SER A 228 -11.87 2.95 -14.27
C SER A 228 -11.44 4.32 -14.77
N THR A 229 -10.14 4.49 -14.99
CA THR A 229 -9.58 5.76 -15.47
C THR A 229 -8.36 5.58 -16.36
N ALA A 230 -8.28 6.34 -17.45
CA ALA A 230 -7.06 6.41 -18.26
C ALA A 230 -6.01 7.35 -17.64
N GLY A 231 -6.42 8.27 -16.77
CA GLY A 231 -5.48 9.09 -16.01
C GLY A 231 -4.69 8.28 -14.98
N ILE A 232 -3.50 8.78 -14.65
CA ILE A 232 -2.67 8.26 -13.54
C ILE A 232 -2.52 9.33 -12.46
N ILE A 233 -2.11 8.93 -11.26
CA ILE A 233 -1.92 9.86 -10.15
C ILE A 233 -0.97 11.00 -10.54
N ASP A 234 -1.41 12.23 -10.28
CA ASP A 234 -0.57 13.42 -10.34
C ASP A 234 0.28 13.52 -9.08
N THR A 235 1.54 13.12 -9.20
CA THR A 235 2.52 13.16 -8.11
C THR A 235 2.93 14.59 -7.72
N SER A 236 2.54 15.61 -8.50
CA SER A 236 2.77 17.02 -8.15
C SER A 236 1.79 17.55 -7.10
N TRP A 237 0.63 16.89 -6.91
CA TRP A 237 -0.26 17.18 -5.79
C TRP A 237 0.32 16.62 -4.50
N ASN A 238 1.21 17.39 -3.86
CA ASN A 238 2.10 16.86 -2.83
C ASN A 238 2.20 17.71 -1.54
N THR A 239 1.61 18.89 -1.52
CA THR A 239 1.60 19.78 -0.34
C THR A 239 0.36 19.61 0.53
N ASP A 240 -0.68 18.95 0.03
CA ASP A 240 -1.96 18.80 0.73
C ASP A 240 -1.99 17.51 1.56
N PRO A 241 -2.20 17.58 2.89
CA PRO A 241 -2.38 16.40 3.72
C PRO A 241 -3.51 15.48 3.25
N LEU A 242 -4.51 15.96 2.51
CA LEU A 242 -5.58 15.12 1.93
C LEU A 242 -5.04 13.97 1.07
N ALA A 243 -3.81 14.07 0.53
CA ALA A 243 -3.15 12.97 -0.16
C ALA A 243 -2.87 11.75 0.74
N THR A 244 -2.93 11.91 2.06
CA THR A 244 -2.73 10.83 3.05
C THR A 244 -4.04 10.14 3.45
N MET A 245 -5.18 10.57 2.90
CA MET A 245 -6.48 9.95 3.21
C MET A 245 -6.49 8.46 2.82
N GLY A 246 -6.76 7.60 3.80
CA GLY A 246 -6.87 6.16 3.61
C GLY A 246 -7.78 5.52 4.67
N THR A 247 -7.77 4.20 4.79
CA THR A 247 -8.64 3.44 5.70
C THR A 247 -7.93 2.89 6.93
N GLY A 248 -6.64 3.21 7.08
CA GLY A 248 -5.75 2.64 8.08
C GLY A 248 -6.17 2.83 9.54
N SER A 249 -5.44 2.11 10.40
CA SER A 249 -5.63 2.16 11.86
C SER A 249 -5.12 3.46 12.47
N TYR A 250 -4.29 4.21 11.76
CA TYR A 250 -3.92 5.60 12.08
C TYR A 250 -4.25 6.53 10.91
N TYR A 251 -4.25 7.82 11.18
CA TYR A 251 -4.35 8.89 10.17
C TYR A 251 -3.38 10.02 10.50
N TYR A 252 -2.85 10.68 9.46
CA TYR A 252 -2.01 11.86 9.64
C TYR A 252 -2.78 12.98 10.32
N ALA A 253 -2.32 13.43 11.48
CA ALA A 253 -3.05 14.38 12.31
C ALA A 253 -2.43 15.78 12.31
N ALA A 254 -1.11 15.89 12.37
CA ALA A 254 -0.42 17.18 12.43
C ALA A 254 1.09 17.03 12.20
N GLY A 255 1.76 18.16 12.00
CA GLY A 255 3.21 18.20 11.96
C GLY A 255 3.75 19.61 11.76
N VAL A 256 4.99 19.81 12.18
CA VAL A 256 5.77 21.03 11.89
C VAL A 256 6.99 20.60 11.09
N PRO A 257 7.17 21.13 9.86
CA PRO A 257 8.29 20.76 9.00
C PRO A 257 9.65 20.88 9.71
N GLY A 258 10.48 19.84 9.57
CA GLY A 258 11.80 19.75 10.21
C GLY A 258 11.78 19.63 11.74
N SER A 259 10.63 19.36 12.36
CA SER A 259 10.52 19.25 13.82
C SER A 259 9.80 17.98 14.29
N TYR A 260 8.56 17.76 13.84
CA TYR A 260 7.83 16.54 14.18
C TYR A 260 6.66 16.24 13.22
N ARG A 261 6.22 14.98 13.21
CA ARG A 261 4.97 14.49 12.57
C ARG A 261 4.16 13.66 13.56
N ILE A 262 2.83 13.66 13.41
CA ILE A 262 1.91 12.95 14.29
C ILE A 262 0.93 12.14 13.46
N GLU A 263 0.87 10.84 13.74
CA GLU A 263 -0.21 9.95 13.34
C GLU A 263 -1.10 9.67 14.56
N GLN A 264 -2.41 9.82 14.41
CA GLN A 264 -3.38 9.63 15.49
C GLN A 264 -4.19 8.37 15.24
N LEU A 265 -4.47 7.60 16.29
CA LEU A 265 -5.24 6.37 16.19
C LEU A 265 -6.65 6.67 15.64
N ASN A 266 -7.02 5.99 14.57
CA ASN A 266 -8.36 6.02 14.00
C ASN A 266 -9.34 5.35 14.95
N THR A 267 -10.05 6.14 15.74
CA THR A 267 -11.06 5.65 16.68
C THR A 267 -12.32 5.14 15.99
N ASN A 268 -12.45 5.26 14.67
CA ASN A 268 -13.54 4.70 13.86
C ASN A 268 -13.10 3.51 13.01
N TYR A 269 -11.87 3.01 13.21
CA TYR A 269 -11.32 1.92 12.43
C TYR A 269 -12.20 0.67 12.46
N TRP A 270 -12.42 0.06 11.30
CA TRP A 270 -13.29 -1.09 11.12
C TRP A 270 -12.73 -2.35 11.81
N GLY A 271 -11.41 -2.48 11.84
CA GLY A 271 -10.68 -3.67 12.30
C GLY A 271 -10.39 -3.72 13.80
N LYS A 272 -11.08 -2.92 14.65
CA LYS A 272 -10.82 -2.84 16.10
C LYS A 272 -10.78 -4.20 16.81
N ASN A 273 -11.68 -5.09 16.41
CA ASN A 273 -11.82 -6.42 16.98
C ASN A 273 -11.27 -7.52 16.05
N PHE A 274 -10.63 -7.13 14.94
CA PHE A 274 -10.05 -8.09 14.02
C PHE A 274 -8.77 -8.67 14.63
N ILE A 275 -8.70 -9.99 14.67
CA ILE A 275 -7.53 -10.76 15.08
C ILE A 275 -7.11 -11.58 13.86
N THR A 276 -5.84 -11.47 13.49
CA THR A 276 -5.29 -12.22 12.36
C THR A 276 -5.28 -13.72 12.68
N PRO A 277 -5.20 -14.61 11.66
CA PRO A 277 -5.00 -16.04 11.89
C PRO A 277 -3.79 -16.37 12.78
N ALA A 278 -2.71 -15.59 12.71
CA ALA A 278 -1.56 -15.72 13.61
C ALA A 278 -1.82 -15.25 15.06
N GLY A 279 -3.01 -14.73 15.37
CA GLY A 279 -3.44 -14.35 16.72
C GLY A 279 -3.12 -12.91 17.12
N TYR A 280 -2.78 -12.04 16.17
CA TYR A 280 -2.39 -10.66 16.46
C TYR A 280 -3.51 -9.65 16.16
N HIS A 281 -3.57 -8.59 16.95
CA HIS A 281 -4.46 -7.46 16.68
C HIS A 281 -3.82 -6.53 15.65
N ILE A 282 -4.54 -6.24 14.57
CA ILE A 282 -4.15 -5.19 13.62
C ILE A 282 -4.46 -3.78 14.15
N TYR A 283 -5.40 -3.70 15.10
CA TYR A 283 -5.72 -2.46 15.79
C TYR A 283 -4.85 -2.30 17.05
N PRO A 284 -4.09 -1.20 17.18
CA PRO A 284 -3.27 -0.92 18.34
C PRO A 284 -4.10 -0.88 19.64
N GLN A 285 -3.70 -1.67 20.64
CA GLN A 285 -4.41 -1.75 21.92
C GLN A 285 -3.98 -0.66 22.90
N ASN A 286 -2.69 -0.30 22.88
CA ASN A 286 -2.05 0.57 23.89
C ASN A 286 -1.41 1.84 23.31
N VAL A 287 -1.35 1.98 21.99
CA VAL A 287 -0.74 3.15 21.33
C VAL A 287 -1.86 3.95 20.69
N THR A 288 -2.08 5.18 21.19
CA THR A 288 -3.12 6.08 20.68
C THR A 288 -2.56 7.12 19.72
N GLN A 289 -1.25 7.30 19.70
CA GLN A 289 -0.58 8.29 18.86
C GLN A 289 0.85 7.82 18.56
N LEU A 290 1.28 8.01 17.32
CA LEU A 290 2.69 7.92 16.92
C LEU A 290 3.22 9.36 16.81
N PHE A 291 4.29 9.66 17.54
CA PHE A 291 4.97 10.95 17.48
C PHE A 291 6.36 10.75 16.88
N PHE A 292 6.53 11.19 15.65
CA PHE A 292 7.80 11.14 14.94
C PHE A 292 8.56 12.43 15.20
N LYS A 293 9.68 12.33 15.93
CA LYS A 293 10.57 13.45 16.24
C LYS A 293 11.70 13.46 15.20
N ILE A 294 11.83 14.59 14.51
CA ILE A 294 12.91 14.88 13.56
C ILE A 294 14.04 15.59 14.31
#